data_AF-A0A0P7UUM9-F1
#
_entry.id   AF-A0A0P7UUM9-F1
#
_cell.length_a   1.000
_cell.length_b   1.000
_cell.length_c   1.000
_cell.angle_alpha   90.00
_cell.angle_beta   90.00
_cell.angle_gamma   90.00
#
_symmetry.space_group_name_H-M   'P 1'
#
loop_
_entity.id
_entity.type
_entity.pdbx_description
1 polymer ?
#
loop_
_entity_poly.entity_id
_entity_poly.type
_entity_poly.pdbx_seq_one_letter_code
_entity_poly.pdbx_strand_id
1 'polypeptide(L)'
;MERTEPQGSVPLLPDFPYRFGRDGRLCHVDTREPFVFGYRRGDALGTQQRHRVLGRYITQHVYDVLHEEYGLRQVSLPPGGSDLRGQNLLLVSPKALESQGNLMVLIQDRGTVRCGQWSWKVIAREGLERGSQIPYVRRALAEAWEVLLMNPNAGGSPEDHVSLVWNLLLSRCAAKNIAVVAHGYGGGSRDWLKANAKKWVLSCKPLNRPVGSLKADCPQLSAGTQCHEAAPATCMDPLFRFFAKAVKAKPATVPFDIITRSKSRGRLSQGTAAAVPGKP
;
A
#
# COMPACT_ATOMS: atom_id res chain seq x y z
N MET A 1 -20.33 -0.99 -37.26
CA MET A 1 -18.88 -0.73 -37.27
C MET A 1 -18.64 0.54 -36.50
N GLU A 2 -18.50 0.41 -35.19
CA GLU A 2 -18.32 1.54 -34.27
C GLU A 2 -16.82 1.76 -34.10
N ARG A 3 -16.35 2.96 -34.46
CA ARG A 3 -14.94 3.32 -34.42
C ARG A 3 -14.47 3.31 -32.97
N THR A 4 -13.49 2.45 -32.70
CA THR A 4 -12.71 2.42 -31.48
C THR A 4 -11.85 3.69 -31.45
N GLU A 5 -12.19 4.64 -30.59
CA GLU A 5 -11.32 5.77 -30.25
C GLU A 5 -10.05 5.21 -29.57
N PRO A 6 -8.84 5.50 -30.08
CA PRO A 6 -7.61 5.09 -29.41
C PRO A 6 -7.50 5.83 -28.07
N GLN A 7 -7.06 5.11 -27.03
CA GLN A 7 -6.73 5.69 -25.73
C GLN A 7 -5.64 6.75 -25.92
N GLY A 8 -6.06 7.99 -26.10
CA GLY A 8 -5.19 9.08 -26.53
C GLY A 8 -4.18 9.45 -25.45
N SER A 9 -2.91 9.42 -25.83
CA SER A 9 -1.84 10.16 -25.17
C SER A 9 -2.31 11.60 -24.94
N VAL A 10 -2.48 12.01 -23.68
CA VAL A 10 -2.85 13.37 -23.33
C VAL A 10 -1.70 14.29 -23.77
N PRO A 11 -1.97 15.36 -24.54
CA PRO A 11 -0.91 16.27 -24.95
C PRO A 11 -0.27 16.86 -23.69
N LEU A 12 1.02 16.59 -23.49
CA LEU A 12 1.84 17.46 -22.67
C LEU A 12 1.68 18.87 -23.24
N LEU A 13 1.73 19.90 -22.39
CA LEU A 13 1.87 21.26 -22.89
C LEU A 13 2.99 21.23 -23.95
N PRO A 14 2.80 21.85 -25.14
CA PRO A 14 3.80 21.85 -26.21
C PRO A 14 5.21 22.20 -25.71
N ASP A 15 5.27 22.96 -24.60
CA ASP A 15 6.47 23.44 -23.95
C ASP A 15 6.73 22.79 -22.56
N PHE A 16 6.53 21.47 -22.38
CA PHE A 16 7.00 20.77 -21.17
C PHE A 16 8.35 20.07 -21.43
N PRO A 17 9.51 20.75 -21.23
CA PRO A 17 10.83 20.27 -21.65
C PRO A 17 11.49 19.35 -20.63
N TYR A 18 10.73 18.58 -19.85
CA TYR A 18 11.28 17.66 -18.85
C TYR A 18 10.96 16.22 -19.17
N ARG A 19 11.94 15.33 -19.00
CA ARG A 19 11.81 13.88 -19.21
C ARG A 19 12.49 13.12 -18.08
N PHE A 20 12.02 11.90 -17.82
CA PHE A 20 12.69 11.01 -16.89
C PHE A 20 13.92 10.40 -17.55
N GLY A 21 15.06 10.49 -16.89
CA GLY A 21 16.28 9.80 -17.26
C GLY A 21 16.25 8.32 -16.89
N ARG A 22 17.27 7.57 -17.33
CA ARG A 22 17.42 6.14 -16.97
C ARG A 22 17.63 5.90 -15.47
N ASP A 23 18.11 6.91 -14.76
CA ASP A 23 18.26 6.91 -13.30
C ASP A 23 16.94 7.24 -12.57
N GLY A 24 15.85 7.44 -13.30
CA GLY A 24 14.54 7.79 -12.77
C GLY A 24 14.42 9.23 -12.28
N ARG A 25 15.37 10.12 -12.62
CA ARG A 25 15.31 11.56 -12.28
C ARG A 25 14.64 12.37 -13.37
N LEU A 26 13.83 13.35 -12.97
CA LEU A 26 13.17 14.27 -13.89
C LEU A 26 14.11 15.43 -14.22
N CYS A 27 14.59 15.48 -15.47
CA CYS A 27 15.56 16.47 -15.93
C CYS A 27 15.07 17.22 -17.16
N HIS A 28 15.56 18.44 -17.34
CA HIS A 28 15.33 19.21 -18.56
C HIS A 28 16.00 18.50 -19.75
N VAL A 29 15.32 18.43 -20.90
CA VAL A 29 15.79 17.70 -22.08
C VAL A 29 17.12 18.27 -22.60
N ASP A 30 17.22 19.59 -22.70
CA ASP A 30 18.42 20.25 -23.22
C ASP A 30 19.54 20.43 -22.18
N THR A 31 19.25 21.10 -21.04
CA THR A 31 20.29 21.43 -20.04
C THR A 31 20.68 20.25 -19.16
N ARG A 32 19.88 19.18 -19.12
CA ARG A 32 20.00 18.02 -18.21
C ARG A 32 19.90 18.37 -16.72
N GLU A 33 19.55 19.61 -16.39
CA GLU A 33 19.37 20.04 -15.01
C GLU A 33 18.13 19.39 -14.37
N PRO A 34 18.16 19.07 -13.07
CA PRO A 34 17.04 18.47 -12.37
C PRO A 34 15.86 19.45 -12.27
N PHE A 35 14.64 18.92 -12.25
CA PHE A 35 13.44 19.73 -12.08
C PHE A 35 13.43 20.44 -10.72
N VAL A 36 13.18 21.76 -10.75
CA VAL A 36 13.02 22.60 -9.57
C VAL A 36 11.64 23.26 -9.60
N PHE A 37 10.95 23.24 -8.46
CA PHE A 37 9.67 23.92 -8.31
C PHE A 37 9.88 25.44 -8.36
N GLY A 38 9.46 26.06 -9.47
CA GLY A 38 9.43 27.51 -9.59
C GLY A 38 8.28 28.11 -8.80
N TYR A 39 8.57 29.11 -7.97
CA TYR A 39 7.57 29.91 -7.27
C TYR A 39 7.54 31.32 -7.87
N ARG A 40 6.35 31.77 -8.31
CA ARG A 40 6.11 33.16 -8.74
C ARG A 40 5.11 33.80 -7.81
N ARG A 41 5.52 34.90 -7.15
CA ARG A 41 4.65 35.66 -6.25
C ARG A 41 3.46 36.22 -7.05
N GLY A 42 2.24 35.98 -6.57
CA GLY A 42 1.01 36.45 -7.21
C GLY A 42 0.41 35.53 -8.28
N ASP A 43 1.08 34.43 -8.67
CA ASP A 43 0.60 33.49 -9.70
C ASP A 43 0.22 32.13 -9.09
N ALA A 44 -0.75 32.14 -8.17
CA ALA A 44 -1.21 30.91 -7.52
C ALA A 44 -1.92 29.97 -8.50
N LEU A 45 -2.76 30.51 -9.39
CA LEU A 45 -3.52 29.75 -10.38
C LEU A 45 -2.60 29.10 -11.43
N GLY A 46 -1.64 29.84 -11.99
CA GLY A 46 -0.68 29.28 -12.94
C GLY A 46 0.21 28.23 -12.30
N THR A 47 0.63 28.43 -11.04
CA THR A 47 1.37 27.41 -10.27
C THR A 47 0.53 26.13 -10.09
N GLN A 48 -0.74 26.27 -9.73
CA GLN A 48 -1.64 25.12 -9.59
C GLN A 48 -1.84 24.38 -10.91
N GLN A 49 -2.00 25.10 -12.04
CA GLN A 49 -2.15 24.50 -13.35
C GLN A 49 -0.88 23.74 -13.78
N ARG A 50 0.30 24.32 -13.59
CA ARG A 50 1.59 23.64 -13.85
C ARG A 50 1.73 22.37 -13.01
N HIS A 51 1.39 22.43 -11.73
CA HIS A 51 1.41 21.27 -10.83
C HIS A 51 0.43 20.17 -11.26
N ARG A 52 -0.76 20.53 -11.75
CA ARG A 52 -1.73 19.56 -12.29
C ARG A 52 -1.18 18.85 -13.53
N VAL A 53 -0.59 19.58 -14.47
CA VAL A 53 0.01 19.01 -15.69
C VAL A 53 1.19 18.10 -15.33
N LEU A 54 2.08 18.57 -14.46
CA LEU A 54 3.22 17.80 -13.96
C LEU A 54 2.75 16.51 -13.25
N GLY A 55 1.76 16.60 -12.37
CA GLY A 55 1.21 15.45 -11.66
C GLY A 55 0.61 14.40 -12.62
N ARG A 56 -0.06 14.84 -13.69
CA ARG A 56 -0.56 13.92 -14.74
C ARG A 56 0.58 13.24 -15.50
N TYR A 57 1.58 14.01 -15.93
CA TYR A 57 2.76 13.47 -16.61
C TYR A 57 3.47 12.42 -15.76
N ILE A 58 3.73 12.73 -14.49
CA ILE A 58 4.35 11.80 -13.54
C ILE A 58 3.51 10.55 -13.37
N THR A 59 2.19 10.70 -13.23
CA THR A 59 1.28 9.56 -13.07
C THR A 59 1.31 8.65 -14.28
N GLN A 60 1.28 9.22 -15.50
CA GLN A 60 1.37 8.44 -16.72
C GLN A 60 2.68 7.68 -16.79
N HIS A 61 3.81 8.36 -16.58
CA HIS A 61 5.12 7.72 -16.63
C HIS A 61 5.27 6.59 -15.59
N VAL A 62 4.74 6.78 -14.37
CA VAL A 62 4.74 5.72 -13.35
C VAL A 62 3.92 4.52 -13.81
N TYR A 63 2.77 4.74 -14.46
CA TYR A 63 1.97 3.64 -15.01
C TYR A 63 2.67 2.92 -16.15
N ASP A 64 3.32 3.66 -17.06
CA ASP A 64 4.09 3.09 -18.16
C ASP A 64 5.19 2.18 -17.60
N VAL A 65 5.98 2.66 -16.63
CA VAL A 65 7.01 1.84 -15.96
C VAL A 65 6.41 0.60 -15.28
N LEU A 66 5.34 0.74 -14.51
CA LEU A 66 4.71 -0.39 -13.83
C LEU A 66 4.15 -1.43 -14.81
N HIS A 67 3.63 -1.00 -15.95
CA HIS A 67 3.06 -1.88 -16.97
C HIS A 67 4.16 -2.53 -17.83
N GLU A 68 5.06 -1.73 -18.40
CA GLU A 68 6.04 -2.16 -19.39
C GLU A 68 7.24 -2.87 -18.75
N GLU A 69 7.79 -2.34 -17.65
CA GLU A 69 8.98 -2.93 -17.02
C GLU A 69 8.63 -4.06 -16.04
N TYR A 70 7.49 -3.95 -15.35
CA TYR A 70 7.11 -4.88 -14.28
C TYR A 70 5.88 -5.75 -14.61
N GLY A 71 5.23 -5.53 -15.75
CA GLY A 71 4.12 -6.37 -16.22
C GLY A 71 2.85 -6.25 -15.37
N LEU A 72 2.67 -5.18 -14.58
CA LEU A 72 1.47 -5.00 -13.78
C LEU A 72 0.27 -4.72 -14.70
N ARG A 73 -0.86 -5.32 -14.32
CA ARG A 73 -2.12 -5.25 -15.05
C ARG A 73 -3.11 -4.39 -14.27
N GLN A 74 -3.95 -3.65 -14.99
CA GLN A 74 -5.07 -2.96 -14.37
C GLN A 74 -6.22 -3.94 -14.12
N VAL A 75 -6.75 -3.93 -12.91
CA VAL A 75 -7.97 -4.66 -12.54
C VAL A 75 -9.00 -3.64 -12.05
N SER A 76 -10.14 -3.61 -12.72
CA SER A 76 -11.29 -2.79 -12.34
C SER A 76 -12.11 -3.51 -11.29
N LEU A 77 -12.42 -2.82 -10.19
CA LEU A 77 -13.43 -3.31 -9.25
C LEU A 77 -14.83 -3.02 -9.78
N PRO A 78 -15.83 -3.87 -9.49
CA PRO A 78 -17.22 -3.56 -9.80
C PRO A 78 -17.62 -2.23 -9.15
N PRO A 79 -18.46 -1.41 -9.81
CA PRO A 79 -18.91 -0.15 -9.25
C PRO A 79 -19.68 -0.41 -7.95
N GLY A 80 -19.12 0.06 -6.83
CA GLY A 80 -19.78 0.00 -5.52
C GLY A 80 -20.74 1.18 -5.39
N GLY A 81 -22.00 1.00 -5.79
CA GLY A 81 -23.01 2.05 -5.68
C GLY A 81 -22.75 3.25 -6.60
N SER A 82 -23.71 4.18 -6.63
CA SER A 82 -23.87 5.19 -7.69
C SER A 82 -22.61 6.00 -7.99
N ASP A 83 -22.21 5.88 -9.27
CA ASP A 83 -21.35 6.78 -10.03
C ASP A 83 -19.82 6.69 -9.75
N LEU A 84 -19.08 6.14 -10.71
CA LEU A 84 -18.22 6.94 -11.60
C LEU A 84 -17.25 6.04 -12.38
N ARG A 85 -17.25 6.24 -13.71
CA ARG A 85 -16.38 5.58 -14.68
C ARG A 85 -14.90 5.66 -14.27
N GLY A 86 -14.19 4.54 -14.35
CA GLY A 86 -12.73 4.48 -14.47
C GLY A 86 -11.90 4.75 -13.20
N GLN A 87 -12.51 4.76 -12.02
CA GLN A 87 -11.83 5.22 -10.81
C GLN A 87 -11.34 4.09 -9.88
N ASN A 88 -12.04 2.96 -9.74
CA ASN A 88 -11.58 1.85 -8.89
C ASN A 88 -10.57 0.92 -9.59
N LEU A 89 -9.44 1.48 -10.02
CA LEU A 89 -8.37 0.75 -10.67
C LEU A 89 -7.32 0.28 -9.65
N LEU A 90 -7.06 -1.02 -9.66
CA LEU A 90 -5.93 -1.65 -8.98
C LEU A 90 -4.85 -1.95 -10.00
N LEU A 91 -3.59 -1.93 -9.57
CA LEU A 91 -2.49 -2.50 -10.35
C LEU A 91 -2.03 -3.78 -9.68
N VAL A 92 -2.06 -4.90 -10.38
CA VAL A 92 -1.71 -6.21 -9.84
C VAL A 92 -0.66 -6.90 -10.69
N SER A 93 0.25 -7.64 -10.07
CA SER A 93 1.12 -8.55 -10.82
C SER A 93 0.31 -9.71 -11.42
N PRO A 94 0.81 -10.32 -12.50
CA PRO A 94 0.15 -11.41 -13.21
C PRO A 94 -0.48 -12.53 -12.39
N LYS A 95 0.16 -12.92 -11.27
CA LYS A 95 -0.26 -14.06 -10.45
C LYS A 95 -0.73 -13.62 -9.06
N ALA A 96 -1.01 -12.34 -8.84
CA ALA A 96 -1.32 -11.78 -7.52
C ALA A 96 -2.48 -12.48 -6.79
N LEU A 97 -3.48 -12.96 -7.54
CA LEU A 97 -4.65 -13.63 -6.96
C LEU A 97 -4.55 -15.16 -6.95
N GLU A 98 -3.61 -15.73 -7.72
CA GLU A 98 -3.49 -17.17 -7.99
C GLU A 98 -2.28 -17.80 -7.29
N SER A 99 -1.24 -17.03 -7.01
CA SER A 99 -0.01 -17.50 -6.39
C SER A 99 -0.26 -17.90 -4.94
N GLN A 100 0.20 -19.10 -4.56
CA GLN A 100 0.19 -19.58 -3.17
C GLN A 100 1.37 -19.05 -2.33
N GLY A 101 2.12 -18.07 -2.85
CA GLY A 101 3.30 -17.50 -2.21
C GLY A 101 2.98 -16.33 -1.29
N ASN A 102 3.85 -15.32 -1.34
CA ASN A 102 3.71 -14.06 -0.61
C ASN A 102 3.11 -13.00 -1.54
N LEU A 103 2.18 -12.21 -1.02
CA LEU A 103 1.57 -11.07 -1.69
C LEU A 103 1.86 -9.79 -0.91
N MET A 104 2.45 -8.80 -1.56
CA MET A 104 2.62 -7.45 -1.02
C MET A 104 1.50 -6.53 -1.49
N VAL A 105 0.83 -5.88 -0.54
CA VAL A 105 -0.21 -4.89 -0.79
C VAL A 105 0.33 -3.51 -0.46
N LEU A 106 0.29 -2.59 -1.44
CA LEU A 106 0.76 -1.21 -1.29
C LEU A 106 -0.44 -0.25 -1.28
N ILE A 107 -0.49 0.62 -0.26
CA ILE A 107 -1.53 1.61 -0.05
C ILE A 107 -0.87 2.98 0.13
N GLN A 108 -0.99 3.84 -0.87
CA GLN A 108 -0.54 5.24 -0.82
C GLN A 108 -1.34 6.06 0.16
N ASP A 109 -0.83 7.24 0.51
CA ASP A 109 -1.48 8.21 1.39
C ASP A 109 -2.70 8.89 0.77
N ARG A 110 -3.51 9.53 1.62
CA ARG A 110 -4.71 10.28 1.25
C ARG A 110 -4.39 11.50 0.39
N GLY A 111 -5.40 11.94 -0.35
CA GLY A 111 -5.39 13.24 -1.03
C GLY A 111 -5.06 13.13 -2.51
N THR A 112 -4.03 13.85 -2.97
CA THR A 112 -3.75 14.00 -4.41
C THR A 112 -2.86 12.90 -5.01
N VAL A 113 -2.44 11.94 -4.20
CA VAL A 113 -1.53 10.87 -4.59
C VAL A 113 -2.29 9.81 -5.39
N ARG A 114 -1.71 9.36 -6.50
CA ARG A 114 -2.28 8.31 -7.36
C ARG A 114 -1.59 6.98 -7.07
N CYS A 115 -2.21 5.89 -7.55
CA CYS A 115 -1.64 4.55 -7.49
C CYS A 115 -0.20 4.55 -8.03
N GLY A 116 0.69 3.76 -7.43
CA GLY A 116 2.10 3.71 -7.81
C GLY A 116 2.98 4.81 -7.21
N GLN A 117 2.43 5.74 -6.41
CA GLN A 117 3.16 6.91 -5.91
C GLN A 117 3.06 7.04 -4.38
N TRP A 118 4.12 7.53 -3.75
CA TRP A 118 4.08 8.03 -2.36
C TRP A 118 3.91 9.54 -2.33
N SER A 119 4.61 10.26 -3.21
CA SER A 119 4.45 11.70 -3.42
C SER A 119 4.92 12.09 -4.81
N TRP A 120 4.03 12.65 -5.63
CA TRP A 120 4.39 13.18 -6.94
C TRP A 120 5.40 14.34 -6.83
N LYS A 121 5.43 15.08 -5.71
CA LYS A 121 6.40 16.15 -5.48
C LYS A 121 7.79 15.60 -5.21
N VAL A 122 7.90 14.52 -4.43
CA VAL A 122 9.19 13.82 -4.25
C VAL A 122 9.64 13.20 -5.55
N ILE A 123 8.74 12.63 -6.36
CA ILE A 123 9.11 12.13 -7.69
C ILE A 123 9.69 13.25 -8.56
N ALA A 124 9.03 14.41 -8.60
CA ALA A 124 9.50 15.55 -9.39
C ALA A 124 10.88 16.05 -8.93
N ARG A 125 11.13 16.15 -7.62
CA ARG A 125 12.38 16.71 -7.05
C ARG A 125 13.52 15.71 -6.97
N GLU A 126 13.21 14.46 -6.65
CA GLU A 126 14.21 13.47 -6.20
C GLU A 126 14.19 12.18 -7.01
N GLY A 127 13.18 12.00 -7.87
CA GLY A 127 13.07 10.87 -8.78
C GLY A 127 12.18 9.73 -8.29
N LEU A 128 11.99 8.76 -9.18
CA LEU A 128 11.13 7.60 -8.98
C LEU A 128 11.57 6.75 -7.78
N GLU A 129 12.88 6.62 -7.54
CA GLU A 129 13.43 5.81 -6.45
C GLU A 129 13.01 6.28 -5.05
N ARG A 130 12.70 7.56 -4.86
CA ARG A 130 12.30 8.09 -3.54
C ARG A 130 10.82 8.37 -3.43
N GLY A 131 10.17 8.77 -4.53
CA GLY A 131 8.80 9.25 -4.50
C GLY A 131 7.74 8.23 -4.95
N SER A 132 8.14 7.10 -5.52
CA SER A 132 7.22 6.11 -6.10
C SER A 132 7.20 4.78 -5.33
N GLN A 133 6.20 3.95 -5.65
CA GLN A 133 6.08 2.57 -5.20
C GLN A 133 6.94 1.59 -6.03
N ILE A 134 7.58 2.05 -7.12
CA ILE A 134 8.37 1.19 -8.03
C ILE A 134 9.49 0.43 -7.30
N PRO A 135 10.27 1.03 -6.37
CA PRO A 135 11.29 0.29 -5.63
C PRO A 135 10.74 -0.86 -4.79
N TYR A 136 9.53 -0.69 -4.23
CA TYR A 136 8.84 -1.75 -3.50
C TYR A 136 8.42 -2.87 -4.44
N VAL A 137 7.84 -2.52 -5.60
CA VAL A 137 7.44 -3.48 -6.64
C VAL A 137 8.64 -4.27 -7.15
N ARG A 138 9.70 -3.57 -7.55
CA ARG A 138 10.96 -4.17 -8.02
C ARG A 138 11.51 -5.18 -7.03
N ARG A 139 11.61 -4.80 -5.75
CA ARG A 139 12.14 -5.67 -4.70
C ARG A 139 11.23 -6.85 -4.41
N ALA A 140 9.91 -6.63 -4.28
CA ALA A 140 8.95 -7.69 -4.02
C ALA A 140 9.00 -8.75 -5.13
N LEU A 141 8.97 -8.34 -6.40
CA LEU A 141 9.07 -9.25 -7.54
C LEU A 141 10.42 -9.99 -7.58
N ALA A 142 11.53 -9.30 -7.28
CA ALA A 142 12.85 -9.92 -7.19
C ALA A 142 12.96 -10.97 -6.06
N GLU A 143 12.20 -10.79 -4.97
CA GLU A 143 12.09 -11.75 -3.87
C GLU A 143 11.01 -12.83 -4.13
N ALA A 144 10.46 -12.91 -5.36
CA ALA A 144 9.40 -13.82 -5.80
C ALA A 144 8.06 -13.63 -5.06
N TRP A 145 7.73 -12.38 -4.71
CA TRP A 145 6.44 -12.00 -4.14
C TRP A 145 5.59 -11.38 -5.23
N GLU A 146 4.28 -11.62 -5.15
CA GLU A 146 3.32 -10.90 -5.97
C GLU A 146 3.02 -9.52 -5.37
N VAL A 147 2.46 -8.62 -6.18
CA VAL A 147 2.14 -7.26 -5.76
C VAL A 147 0.71 -6.86 -6.13
N LEU A 148 0.06 -6.11 -5.25
CA LEU A 148 -1.21 -5.43 -5.48
C LEU A 148 -1.12 -4.00 -4.96
N LEU A 149 -1.33 -3.03 -5.84
CA LEU A 149 -1.34 -1.61 -5.50
C LEU A 149 -2.80 -1.14 -5.50
N MET A 150 -3.23 -0.58 -4.38
CA MET A 150 -4.59 -0.03 -4.22
C MET A 150 -4.68 1.41 -4.72
N ASN A 151 -5.90 1.90 -4.92
CA ASN A 151 -6.12 3.31 -5.26
C ASN A 151 -7.23 3.95 -4.41
N PRO A 152 -7.00 4.10 -3.10
CA PRO A 152 -8.03 4.58 -2.17
C PRO A 152 -8.49 6.02 -2.42
N ASN A 153 -7.75 6.82 -3.21
CA ASN A 153 -8.09 8.20 -3.52
C ASN A 153 -8.96 8.34 -4.78
N ALA A 154 -9.33 7.24 -5.43
CA ALA A 154 -9.97 7.31 -6.72
C ALA A 154 -11.48 7.55 -6.67
N GLY A 155 -12.14 7.31 -5.53
CA GLY A 155 -13.57 7.60 -5.36
C GLY A 155 -14.11 6.96 -4.08
N GLY A 156 -15.10 7.60 -3.46
CA GLY A 156 -15.65 7.18 -2.17
C GLY A 156 -14.69 7.44 -1.00
N SER A 157 -14.93 6.78 0.14
CA SER A 157 -14.00 6.84 1.26
C SER A 157 -12.83 5.86 1.05
N PRO A 158 -11.59 6.23 1.42
CA PRO A 158 -10.47 5.31 1.42
C PRO A 158 -10.72 3.99 2.15
N GLU A 159 -11.44 4.04 3.26
CA GLU A 159 -11.80 2.89 4.10
C GLU A 159 -12.72 1.93 3.35
N ASP A 160 -13.70 2.45 2.60
CA ASP A 160 -14.59 1.64 1.77
C ASP A 160 -13.82 0.97 0.63
N HIS A 161 -12.90 1.69 -0.02
CA HIS A 161 -12.06 1.12 -1.07
C HIS A 161 -11.22 -0.05 -0.54
N VAL A 162 -10.51 0.14 0.58
CA VAL A 162 -9.69 -0.92 1.19
C VAL A 162 -10.57 -2.11 1.61
N SER A 163 -11.74 -1.85 2.19
CA SER A 163 -12.69 -2.90 2.60
C SER A 163 -13.23 -3.68 1.39
N LEU A 164 -13.54 -2.99 0.30
CA LEU A 164 -14.01 -3.58 -0.95
C LEU A 164 -12.94 -4.51 -1.56
N VAL A 165 -11.70 -4.04 -1.67
CA VAL A 165 -10.57 -4.83 -2.18
C VAL A 165 -10.32 -6.05 -1.29
N TRP A 166 -10.39 -5.88 0.03
CA TRP A 166 -10.22 -6.98 0.97
C TRP A 166 -11.28 -8.06 0.76
N ASN A 167 -12.56 -7.68 0.73
CA ASN A 167 -13.66 -8.62 0.63
C ASN A 167 -13.73 -9.32 -0.72
N LEU A 168 -13.48 -8.59 -1.82
CA LEU A 168 -13.61 -9.15 -3.16
C LEU A 168 -12.38 -9.96 -3.61
N LEU A 169 -11.18 -9.52 -3.25
CA LEU A 169 -9.93 -10.07 -3.79
C LEU A 169 -9.08 -10.75 -2.71
N LEU A 170 -8.65 -10.00 -1.68
CA LEU A 170 -7.63 -10.51 -0.75
C LEU A 170 -8.13 -11.67 0.12
N SER A 171 -9.39 -11.62 0.57
CA SER A 171 -9.98 -12.69 1.39
C SER A 171 -10.16 -14.02 0.65
N ARG A 172 -10.08 -13.99 -0.69
CA ARG A 172 -10.30 -15.15 -1.57
C ARG A 172 -9.04 -15.51 -2.38
N CYS A 173 -7.94 -14.78 -2.21
CA CYS A 173 -6.71 -15.02 -2.95
C CYS A 173 -6.00 -16.27 -2.42
N ALA A 174 -5.17 -16.89 -3.28
CA ALA A 174 -4.44 -18.10 -2.93
C ALA A 174 -3.21 -17.84 -2.02
N ALA A 175 -2.82 -16.58 -1.82
CA ALA A 175 -1.59 -16.21 -1.12
C ALA A 175 -1.59 -16.71 0.33
N LYS A 176 -0.48 -17.37 0.73
CA LYS A 176 -0.31 -17.86 2.10
C LYS A 176 0.04 -16.75 3.07
N ASN A 177 0.76 -15.73 2.59
CA ASN A 177 1.18 -14.59 3.39
C ASN A 177 0.81 -13.30 2.67
N ILE A 178 0.13 -12.39 3.36
CA ILE A 178 -0.19 -11.05 2.86
C ILE A 178 0.56 -10.03 3.71
N ALA A 179 1.47 -9.27 3.09
CA ALA A 179 2.22 -8.19 3.70
C ALA A 179 1.65 -6.84 3.24
N VAL A 180 1.22 -5.98 4.16
CA VAL A 180 0.58 -4.70 3.83
C VAL A 180 1.51 -3.53 4.20
N VAL A 181 1.74 -2.63 3.24
CA VAL A 181 2.43 -1.36 3.44
C VAL A 181 1.45 -0.24 3.19
N ALA A 182 1.17 0.56 4.22
CA ALA A 182 0.29 1.71 4.11
C ALA A 182 1.00 2.99 4.58
N HIS A 183 0.96 4.03 3.74
CA HIS A 183 1.51 5.35 4.07
C HIS A 183 0.39 6.30 4.49
N GLY A 184 0.52 6.97 5.63
CA GLY A 184 -0.49 7.93 6.14
C GLY A 184 -1.78 7.32 6.69
N TYR A 185 -2.01 6.01 6.53
CA TYR A 185 -3.08 5.28 7.20
C TYR A 185 -2.59 4.80 8.57
N GLY A 186 -2.88 5.58 9.61
CA GLY A 186 -2.57 5.21 10.99
C GLY A 186 -3.79 5.37 11.87
N GLY A 187 -4.70 4.38 11.88
CA GLY A 187 -5.86 4.42 12.78
C GLY A 187 -6.46 3.05 13.05
N GLY A 188 -6.64 2.73 14.35
CA GLY A 188 -7.41 1.58 14.85
C GLY A 188 -6.57 0.50 15.51
N SER A 189 -6.22 0.68 16.78
CA SER A 189 -5.51 -0.28 17.63
C SER A 189 -6.37 -1.51 17.95
N ARG A 190 -6.51 -2.43 16.98
CA ARG A 190 -6.93 -3.81 17.25
C ARG A 190 -5.76 -4.60 17.84
N ASP A 191 -6.01 -5.49 18.79
CA ASP A 191 -4.94 -6.25 19.45
C ASP A 191 -4.10 -7.08 18.47
N TRP A 192 -4.71 -7.58 17.40
CA TRP A 192 -3.99 -8.27 16.32
C TRP A 192 -2.95 -7.35 15.64
N LEU A 193 -3.26 -6.08 15.40
CA LEU A 193 -2.32 -5.13 14.80
C LEU A 193 -1.15 -4.83 15.74
N LYS A 194 -1.36 -4.89 17.06
CA LYS A 194 -0.27 -4.67 18.04
C LYS A 194 0.80 -5.76 17.93
N ALA A 195 0.41 -7.00 17.63
CA ALA A 195 1.32 -8.13 17.50
C ALA A 195 1.89 -8.30 16.09
N ASN A 196 1.16 -7.88 15.05
CA ASN A 196 1.49 -8.21 13.65
C ASN A 196 1.92 -7.00 12.80
N ALA A 197 1.91 -5.79 13.34
CA ALA A 197 2.35 -4.60 12.62
C ALA A 197 3.55 -3.93 13.31
N LYS A 198 4.20 -3.05 12.55
CA LYS A 198 5.15 -2.06 13.04
C LYS A 198 4.86 -0.74 12.37
N LYS A 199 4.98 0.36 13.11
CA LYS A 199 4.76 1.71 12.59
C LYS A 199 6.08 2.45 12.52
N TRP A 200 6.48 2.89 11.33
CA TRP A 200 7.58 3.83 11.18
C TRP A 200 7.04 5.26 11.25
N VAL A 201 7.39 6.00 12.30
CA VAL A 201 6.90 7.34 12.59
C VAL A 201 7.97 8.39 12.33
N LEU A 202 7.52 9.59 11.97
CA LEU A 202 8.42 10.73 11.76
C LEU A 202 9.15 11.07 13.06
N SER A 203 10.47 11.14 12.98
CA SER A 203 11.32 11.36 14.15
C SER A 203 12.70 11.83 13.71
N CYS A 204 13.33 12.65 14.55
CA CYS A 204 14.74 13.02 14.44
C CYS A 204 15.68 11.92 14.96
N LYS A 205 15.15 10.88 15.64
CA LYS A 205 15.98 9.75 16.08
C LYS A 205 16.52 8.98 14.87
N PRO A 206 17.68 8.32 14.99
CA PRO A 206 18.17 7.42 13.96
C PRO A 206 17.14 6.37 13.54
N LEU A 207 17.17 5.96 12.27
CA LEU A 207 16.28 4.96 11.69
C LEU A 207 16.16 3.73 12.60
N ASN A 208 14.93 3.22 12.73
CA ASN A 208 14.59 2.00 13.47
C ASN A 208 14.77 2.07 14.99
N ARG A 209 15.06 3.25 15.56
CA ARG A 209 15.06 3.45 17.02
C ARG A 209 13.63 3.56 17.56
N PRO A 210 13.29 2.92 18.69
CA PRO A 210 11.97 3.05 19.29
C PRO A 210 11.57 4.51 19.60
N VAL A 211 10.31 4.84 19.30
CA VAL A 211 9.70 6.16 19.55
C VAL A 211 8.44 5.96 20.40
N GLY A 212 8.30 6.67 21.52
CA GLY A 212 7.09 6.61 22.36
C GLY A 212 6.96 5.42 23.33
N SER A 213 5.90 5.44 24.16
CA SER A 213 5.67 4.53 25.29
C SER A 213 4.89 3.27 24.89
N LEU A 214 5.29 2.14 25.47
CA LEU A 214 4.81 0.75 25.30
C LEU A 214 3.34 0.50 25.67
N LYS A 215 2.56 1.54 26.00
CA LYS A 215 1.19 1.37 26.50
C LYS A 215 0.17 1.53 25.36
N ALA A 216 -0.31 0.37 24.91
CA ALA A 216 -1.52 0.14 24.11
C ALA A 216 -1.43 0.19 22.58
N ASP A 217 -0.29 0.52 21.96
CA ASP A 217 -0.17 0.59 20.49
C ASP A 217 0.89 -0.36 19.90
N CYS A 218 0.74 -0.63 18.60
CA CYS A 218 1.73 -1.32 17.77
C CYS A 218 3.13 -0.68 17.91
N PRO A 219 4.23 -1.46 17.96
CA PRO A 219 5.59 -0.93 18.11
C PRO A 219 5.90 0.20 17.12
N GLN A 220 6.26 1.36 17.67
CA GLN A 220 6.61 2.54 16.87
C GLN A 220 8.13 2.71 16.81
N LEU A 221 8.63 2.82 15.59
CA LEU A 221 10.04 2.93 15.25
C LEU A 221 10.27 4.23 14.49
N SER A 222 11.42 4.86 14.68
CA SER A 222 11.78 6.04 13.90
C SER A 222 11.90 5.69 12.43
N ALA A 223 11.26 6.47 11.56
CA ALA A 223 11.48 6.45 10.12
C ALA A 223 12.83 7.06 9.70
N GLY A 224 13.60 7.64 10.64
CA GLY A 224 14.88 8.29 10.36
C GLY A 224 14.75 9.62 9.62
N THR A 225 13.53 10.17 9.54
CA THR A 225 13.22 11.41 8.85
C THR A 225 12.04 12.12 9.51
N GLN A 226 12.03 13.44 9.39
CA GLN A 226 10.86 14.28 9.74
C GLN A 226 10.05 14.68 8.51
N CYS A 227 10.50 14.30 7.31
CA CYS A 227 9.78 14.54 6.07
C CYS A 227 8.79 13.40 5.80
N HIS A 228 7.50 13.70 5.91
CA HIS A 228 6.40 12.75 5.69
C HIS A 228 6.54 11.99 4.38
N GLU A 229 6.69 12.74 3.28
CA GLU A 229 6.74 12.20 1.92
C GLU A 229 7.99 11.32 1.66
N ALA A 230 9.06 11.48 2.43
CA ALA A 230 10.30 10.71 2.29
C ALA A 230 10.34 9.46 3.19
N ALA A 231 9.38 9.32 4.10
CA ALA A 231 9.39 8.23 5.07
C ALA A 231 9.36 6.83 4.42
N PRO A 232 8.52 6.54 3.41
CA PRO A 232 8.50 5.22 2.78
C PRO A 232 9.87 4.82 2.20
N ALA A 233 10.51 5.70 1.43
CA ALA A 233 11.83 5.42 0.88
C ALA A 233 12.89 5.21 1.97
N THR A 234 12.84 5.99 3.06
CA THR A 234 13.84 5.92 4.12
C THR A 234 13.72 4.63 4.96
N CYS A 235 12.50 4.13 5.17
CA CYS A 235 12.25 2.96 6.00
C CYS A 235 12.04 1.64 5.21
N MET A 236 12.22 1.64 3.89
CA MET A 236 11.99 0.47 3.04
C MET A 236 12.79 -0.76 3.51
N ASP A 237 14.09 -0.62 3.72
CA ASP A 237 14.95 -1.74 4.15
C ASP A 237 14.53 -2.41 5.46
N PRO A 238 14.36 -1.67 6.58
CA PRO A 238 13.91 -2.29 7.83
C PRO A 238 12.49 -2.86 7.72
N LEU A 239 11.64 -2.29 6.87
CA LEU A 239 10.30 -2.80 6.59
C LEU A 239 10.34 -4.16 5.87
N PHE A 240 11.15 -4.32 4.83
CA PHE A 240 11.32 -5.62 4.16
C PHE A 240 11.95 -6.67 5.09
N ARG A 241 12.93 -6.28 5.91
CA ARG A 241 13.50 -7.18 6.94
C ARG A 241 12.44 -7.65 7.94
N PHE A 242 11.51 -6.77 8.32
CA PHE A 242 10.39 -7.14 9.18
C PHE A 242 9.50 -8.20 8.53
N PHE A 243 9.09 -8.00 7.27
CA PHE A 243 8.26 -8.99 6.59
C PHE A 243 8.99 -10.30 6.33
N ALA A 244 10.26 -10.26 5.92
CA ALA A 244 11.06 -11.46 5.72
C ALA A 244 11.19 -12.30 7.01
N LYS A 245 11.24 -11.66 8.17
CA LYS A 245 11.20 -12.36 9.47
C LYS A 245 9.82 -12.94 9.77
N ALA A 246 8.75 -12.19 9.48
CA ALA A 246 7.37 -12.62 9.71
C ALA A 246 6.99 -13.83 8.84
N VAL A 247 7.33 -13.80 7.55
CA VAL A 247 7.06 -14.89 6.60
C VAL A 247 7.81 -16.19 6.96
N LYS A 248 9.00 -16.08 7.56
CA LYS A 248 9.79 -17.24 8.01
C LYS A 248 9.36 -17.78 9.38
N ALA A 249 8.57 -17.03 10.14
CA ALA A 249 8.11 -17.49 11.44
C ALA A 249 7.08 -18.61 11.24
N LYS A 250 7.30 -19.77 11.90
CA LYS A 250 6.26 -20.81 11.97
C LYS A 250 5.03 -20.21 12.65
N PRO A 251 3.80 -20.54 12.22
CA PRO A 251 2.61 -20.14 12.96
C PRO A 251 2.79 -20.62 14.39
N ALA A 252 2.66 -19.70 15.35
CA ALA A 252 2.62 -20.09 16.74
C ALA A 252 1.49 -21.11 16.88
N THR A 253 1.82 -22.32 17.32
CA THR A 253 0.83 -23.28 17.79
C THR A 253 0.12 -22.57 18.93
N VAL A 254 -1.02 -21.93 18.65
CA VAL A 254 -1.96 -21.64 19.70
C VAL A 254 -2.35 -23.00 20.26
N PRO A 255 -2.06 -23.30 21.54
CA PRO A 255 -2.76 -24.41 22.17
C PRO A 255 -4.22 -24.00 22.09
N PHE A 256 -4.99 -24.65 21.21
CA PHE A 256 -6.40 -24.77 21.47
C PHE A 256 -6.49 -25.67 22.70
N ASP A 257 -6.27 -25.07 23.88
CA ASP A 257 -6.75 -25.66 25.11
C ASP A 257 -8.27 -25.58 25.00
N ILE A 258 -8.86 -26.59 24.37
CA ILE A 258 -10.23 -26.95 24.66
C ILE A 258 -10.20 -27.33 26.14
N ILE A 259 -10.49 -26.36 26.99
CA ILE A 259 -10.80 -26.61 28.40
C ILE A 259 -12.17 -27.31 28.39
N THR A 260 -12.18 -28.61 28.07
CA THR A 260 -13.30 -29.48 28.48
C THR A 260 -13.20 -29.62 29.98
N ARG A 261 -14.15 -28.99 30.68
CA ARG A 261 -14.30 -29.08 32.13
C ARG A 261 -14.76 -30.49 32.51
N SER A 262 -13.83 -31.45 32.59
CA SER A 262 -14.06 -32.72 33.29
C SER A 262 -12.75 -33.37 33.74
N LYS A 263 -12.36 -33.07 34.98
CA LYS A 263 -11.78 -34.07 35.88
C LYS A 263 -12.03 -33.63 37.32
N SER A 264 -12.84 -34.42 37.99
CA SER A 264 -13.35 -34.29 39.35
C SER A 264 -12.38 -34.86 40.38
N ARG A 265 -12.36 -34.25 41.58
CA ARG A 265 -12.21 -34.84 42.92
C ARG A 265 -12.20 -33.68 43.93
N GLY A 266 -13.11 -33.53 44.89
CA GLY A 266 -14.27 -34.33 45.27
C GLY A 266 -15.09 -33.65 46.40
N ARG A 267 -16.01 -34.45 46.95
CA ARG A 267 -17.01 -34.22 48.04
C ARG A 267 -18.41 -33.72 47.65
N LEU A 268 -19.26 -34.73 47.43
CA LEU A 268 -20.57 -35.00 48.06
C LEU A 268 -21.45 -33.80 48.46
N SER A 269 -22.61 -33.67 47.80
CA SER A 269 -23.92 -33.99 48.43
C SER A 269 -25.07 -33.91 47.41
N GLN A 270 -25.78 -35.04 47.29
CA GLN A 270 -27.23 -35.23 47.05
C GLN A 270 -27.96 -34.50 45.90
N GLY A 271 -28.73 -35.28 45.12
CA GLY A 271 -29.95 -34.76 44.48
C GLY A 271 -30.28 -35.32 43.09
N THR A 272 -31.02 -36.43 43.08
CA THR A 272 -32.09 -36.81 42.11
C THR A 272 -31.76 -37.03 40.62
N ALA A 273 -32.18 -38.21 40.15
CA ALA A 273 -32.16 -38.68 38.77
C ALA A 273 -33.37 -38.18 37.96
N ALA A 274 -33.20 -38.03 36.63
CA ALA A 274 -34.24 -38.29 35.63
C ALA A 274 -33.58 -38.54 34.26
N ALA A 275 -34.02 -39.59 33.57
CA ALA A 275 -33.61 -39.96 32.22
C ALA A 275 -34.83 -39.91 31.29
N VAL A 276 -34.67 -39.43 30.05
CA VAL A 276 -35.52 -39.80 28.90
C VAL A 276 -34.68 -39.68 27.60
N PRO A 277 -34.75 -40.64 26.66
CA PRO A 277 -33.99 -40.67 25.41
C PRO A 277 -34.78 -40.06 24.24
N GLY A 278 -34.10 -39.72 23.14
CA GLY A 278 -34.80 -39.40 21.89
C GLY A 278 -33.92 -38.80 20.80
N LYS A 279 -33.37 -39.68 19.98
CA LYS A 279 -32.92 -39.41 18.60
C LYS A 279 -34.16 -39.44 17.66
N PRO A 280 -34.09 -39.10 16.35
CA PRO A 280 -32.98 -39.31 15.39
C PRO A 280 -32.04 -38.13 15.16
#